data_AF-A0A9E1SDH2-F1
#
_entry.id   AF-A0A9E1SDH2-F1
#
_cell.length_a   1.000
_cell.length_b   1.000
_cell.length_c   1.000
_cell.angle_alpha   90.00
_cell.angle_beta   90.00
_cell.angle_gamma   90.00
#
_symmetry.space_group_name_H-M   'P 1'
#
loop_
_entity.id
_entity.type
_entity.pdbx_description
1 polymer ?
#
loop_
_entity_poly.entity_id
_entity_poly.type
_entity_poly.pdbx_seq_one_letter_code
_entity_poly.pdbx_strand_id
1 'polypeptide(L)'
;MKKINFSLTALIIPFFLSFGEYSIPPIQAPIKDASTALNVPPGFEVDLIYQVDRKKYGSWISMAFDKKGRLTVSDQQKAGTFLVEIPKRGQKFD
;
A
#
# COMPACT_ATOMS: atom_id res chain seq x y z
N MET A 1 6.15 45.26 30.72
CA MET A 1 6.92 44.00 30.55
C MET A 1 6.19 42.88 31.29
N LYS A 2 5.40 42.05 30.59
CA LYS A 2 4.65 40.94 31.21
C LYS A 2 5.59 39.75 31.40
N LYS A 3 5.90 39.42 32.65
CA LYS A 3 6.64 38.20 33.01
C LYS A 3 5.69 37.01 32.89
N ILE A 4 5.92 36.17 31.90
CA ILE A 4 5.18 34.92 31.69
C ILE A 4 5.78 33.88 32.65
N ASN A 5 5.00 33.43 33.63
CA ASN A 5 5.41 32.45 34.61
C ASN A 5 5.50 31.05 33.97
N PHE A 6 6.72 30.53 33.83
CA PHE A 6 7.05 29.24 33.19
C PHE A 6 6.67 28.00 34.02
N SER A 7 5.82 28.14 35.04
CA SER A 7 5.64 27.11 36.08
C SER A 7 4.48 26.13 35.84
N LEU A 8 3.69 26.27 34.76
CA LEU A 8 2.49 25.44 34.56
C LEU A 8 2.57 24.48 33.36
N THR A 9 3.58 24.59 32.48
CA THR A 9 3.69 23.75 31.28
C THR A 9 4.38 22.40 31.52
N ALA A 10 5.02 22.20 32.67
CA ALA A 10 5.78 20.97 32.95
C ALA A 10 4.92 19.75 33.38
N LEU A 11 3.61 19.93 33.64
CA LEU A 11 2.75 18.85 34.14
C LEU A 11 1.87 18.17 33.07
N ILE A 12 1.83 18.69 31.84
CA ILE A 12 0.91 18.19 30.80
C ILE A 12 1.53 17.03 30.01
N ILE A 13 2.85 17.00 29.85
CA ILE A 13 3.57 16.00 29.06
C ILE A 13 3.49 14.56 29.63
N PRO A 14 3.58 14.31 30.96
CA PRO A 14 3.47 12.93 31.47
C PRO A 14 2.04 12.36 31.44
N PHE A 15 1.00 13.18 31.25
CA PHE A 15 -0.39 12.69 31.21
C PHE A 15 -0.71 11.97 29.89
N PHE A 16 -0.15 12.43 28.77
CA PHE A 16 -0.42 11.83 27.46
C PHE A 16 0.26 10.47 27.24
N LEU A 17 1.33 10.16 27.99
CA LEU A 17 2.04 8.88 27.88
C LEU A 17 1.33 7.74 28.63
N SER A 18 0.41 8.04 29.56
CA SER A 18 -0.17 7.03 30.45
C SER A 18 -1.48 6.40 29.95
N PHE A 19 -2.03 6.85 28.81
CA PHE A 19 -3.31 6.34 28.26
C PHE A 19 -3.16 5.65 26.90
N GLY A 20 -1.94 5.46 26.41
CA GLY A 20 -1.70 4.73 25.17
C GLY A 20 -1.67 3.22 25.40
N GLU A 21 -2.83 2.58 25.57
CA GLU A 21 -2.93 1.11 25.44
C GLU A 21 -2.79 0.74 23.96
N TYR A 22 -1.55 0.58 23.49
CA TYR A 22 -1.27 0.07 22.15
C TYR A 22 -1.53 -1.44 22.14
N SER A 23 -2.79 -1.84 21.93
CA SER A 23 -3.14 -3.23 21.65
C SER A 23 -2.90 -3.53 20.18
N ILE A 24 -2.06 -4.53 19.89
CA ILE A 24 -1.98 -5.09 18.55
C ILE A 24 -3.27 -5.89 18.34
N PRO A 25 -4.14 -5.52 17.39
CA PRO A 25 -5.34 -6.30 17.14
C PRO A 25 -4.93 -7.74 16.79
N PRO A 26 -5.71 -8.75 17.21
CA PRO A 26 -5.40 -10.13 16.89
C PRO A 26 -5.31 -10.30 15.37
N ILE A 27 -4.25 -10.98 14.93
CA ILE A 27 -4.06 -11.32 13.51
C ILE A 27 -5.23 -12.18 13.08
N GLN A 28 -6.06 -11.65 12.18
CA GLN A 28 -7.17 -12.39 11.60
C GLN A 28 -6.64 -13.37 10.55
N ALA A 29 -7.27 -14.55 10.47
CA ALA A 29 -6.96 -15.50 9.42
C ALA A 29 -7.28 -14.88 8.05
N PRO A 30 -6.42 -15.09 7.03
CA PRO A 30 -6.70 -14.60 5.70
C PRO A 30 -7.91 -15.32 5.08
N ILE A 31 -8.66 -14.59 4.27
CA ILE A 31 -9.84 -15.07 3.55
C ILE A 31 -9.46 -15.28 2.09
N LYS A 32 -9.99 -16.33 1.47
CA LYS A 32 -9.77 -16.58 0.05
C LYS A 32 -10.61 -15.61 -0.79
N ASP A 33 -9.94 -14.78 -1.60
CA ASP A 33 -10.55 -13.89 -2.57
C ASP A 33 -11.27 -14.69 -3.66
N ALA A 34 -12.50 -14.30 -3.97
CA ALA A 34 -13.36 -15.05 -4.90
C ALA A 34 -12.93 -14.89 -6.37
N SER A 35 -12.35 -13.74 -6.72
CA SER A 35 -11.96 -13.38 -8.10
C SER A 35 -10.65 -14.08 -8.49
N THR A 36 -9.69 -14.14 -7.57
CA THR A 36 -8.32 -14.55 -7.84
C THR A 36 -7.88 -15.82 -7.11
N ALA A 37 -8.69 -16.33 -6.18
CA ALA A 37 -8.37 -17.44 -5.30
C ALA A 37 -7.16 -17.21 -4.36
N LEU A 38 -6.65 -15.96 -4.26
CA LEU A 38 -5.57 -15.59 -3.35
C LEU A 38 -6.08 -15.43 -1.92
N ASN A 39 -5.24 -15.78 -0.94
CA ASN A 39 -5.56 -15.53 0.47
C ASN A 39 -5.21 -14.08 0.83
N VAL A 40 -6.19 -13.28 1.22
CA VAL A 40 -6.05 -11.85 1.53
C VAL A 40 -6.56 -11.53 2.93
N PRO A 41 -6.08 -10.47 3.59
CA PRO A 41 -6.63 -10.06 4.88
C PRO A 41 -8.12 -9.70 4.78
N PRO A 42 -8.91 -9.87 5.85
CA PRO A 42 -10.31 -9.45 5.84
C PRO A 42 -10.48 -7.98 5.47
N GLY A 43 -11.45 -7.69 4.59
CA GLY A 43 -11.72 -6.33 4.09
C GLY A 43 -10.88 -5.91 2.88
N PHE A 44 -9.98 -6.76 2.38
CA PHE A 44 -9.25 -6.55 1.15
C PHE A 44 -9.87 -7.35 0.00
N GLU A 45 -9.69 -6.84 -1.21
CA GLU A 45 -10.11 -7.47 -2.47
C GLU A 45 -8.94 -7.40 -3.47
N VAL A 46 -8.84 -8.39 -4.36
CA VAL A 46 -7.79 -8.44 -5.38
C VAL A 46 -8.40 -8.73 -6.74
N ASP A 47 -7.95 -8.01 -7.76
CA ASP A 47 -8.30 -8.24 -9.16
C ASP A 47 -7.04 -8.47 -10.01
N LEU A 48 -7.14 -9.38 -10.98
CA LEU A 48 -6.12 -9.53 -12.01
C LEU A 48 -6.28 -8.42 -13.05
N ILE A 49 -5.36 -7.44 -13.02
CA ILE A 49 -5.35 -6.33 -13.98
C ILE A 49 -4.73 -6.77 -15.30
N TYR A 50 -3.49 -7.28 -15.29
CA TYR A 50 -2.80 -7.66 -16.52
C TYR A 50 -1.93 -8.89 -16.29
N GLN A 51 -2.02 -9.87 -17.19
CA GLN A 51 -1.12 -11.02 -17.23
C GLN A 51 -0.04 -10.79 -18.28
N VAL A 52 1.21 -10.69 -17.83
CA VAL A 52 2.33 -10.38 -18.72
C VAL A 52 2.59 -11.48 -19.74
N ASP A 53 2.64 -11.11 -21.02
CA ASP A 53 3.23 -11.95 -22.06
C ASP A 53 4.75 -11.97 -21.88
N ARG A 54 5.25 -13.06 -21.26
CA ARG A 54 6.66 -13.23 -20.95
C ARG A 54 7.56 -13.33 -22.19
N LYS A 55 7.02 -13.71 -23.35
CA LYS A 55 7.81 -13.76 -24.60
C LYS A 55 8.06 -12.36 -25.16
N LYS A 56 7.10 -11.45 -24.95
CA LYS A 56 7.16 -10.09 -25.48
C LYS A 56 7.75 -9.08 -24.50
N TYR A 57 7.36 -9.17 -23.22
CA TYR A 57 7.65 -8.17 -22.20
C TYR A 57 8.53 -8.68 -21.05
N GLY A 58 9.00 -9.92 -21.14
CA GLY A 58 9.88 -10.53 -20.15
C GLY A 58 9.18 -10.84 -18.83
N SER A 59 9.96 -10.95 -17.75
CA SER A 59 9.49 -11.24 -16.40
C SER A 59 9.62 -9.99 -15.54
N TRP A 60 8.50 -9.35 -15.21
CA TRP A 60 8.52 -8.12 -14.42
C TRP A 60 8.92 -8.40 -12.97
N ILE A 61 9.91 -7.68 -12.46
CA ILE A 61 10.45 -7.86 -11.10
C ILE A 61 10.41 -6.59 -10.24
N SER A 62 10.21 -5.43 -10.86
CA SER A 62 10.12 -4.15 -10.16
C SER A 62 8.97 -3.31 -10.70
N MET A 63 8.37 -2.52 -9.82
CA MET A 63 7.25 -1.66 -10.17
C MET A 63 7.19 -0.41 -9.28
N ALA A 64 6.74 0.71 -9.84
CA ALA A 64 6.50 1.96 -9.11
C ALA A 64 5.47 2.82 -9.84
N PHE A 65 4.70 3.64 -9.10
CA PHE A 65 3.82 4.63 -9.72
C PHE A 65 4.61 5.85 -10.19
N ASP A 66 4.31 6.33 -11.39
CA ASP A 66 4.82 7.62 -11.88
C ASP A 66 4.02 8.80 -11.32
N LYS A 67 4.46 10.03 -11.62
CA LYS A 67 3.79 11.27 -11.16
C LYS A 67 2.36 11.46 -11.73
N LYS A 68 1.94 10.63 -12.69
CA LYS A 68 0.60 10.65 -13.30
C LYS A 68 -0.27 9.50 -12.77
N GLY A 69 0.24 8.68 -11.85
CA GLY A 69 -0.48 7.53 -11.30
C GLY A 69 -0.48 6.28 -12.19
N ARG A 70 0.36 6.23 -13.23
CA ARG A 70 0.54 5.05 -14.07
C ARG A 70 1.57 4.12 -13.44
N LEU A 71 1.42 2.82 -13.62
CA LEU A 71 2.36 1.84 -13.08
C LEU A 71 3.52 1.65 -14.06
N THR A 72 4.72 2.03 -13.66
CA THR A 72 5.96 1.71 -14.35
C THR A 72 6.42 0.33 -13.89
N VAL A 73 6.76 -0.56 -14.82
CA VAL A 73 7.18 -1.95 -14.54
C VAL A 73 8.44 -2.27 -15.32
N SER A 74 9.38 -3.02 -14.73
CA SER A 74 10.62 -3.41 -15.43
C SER A 74 10.80 -4.90 -15.48
N ASP A 75 11.20 -5.38 -16.65
CA ASP A 75 11.70 -6.74 -16.86
C ASP A 75 13.00 -6.98 -16.06
N GLN A 76 13.22 -8.24 -15.71
CA GLN A 76 14.45 -8.75 -15.09
C GLN A 76 15.65 -8.74 -16.05
N GLN A 77 15.40 -8.89 -17.36
CA GLN A 77 16.43 -9.07 -18.37
C GLN A 77 16.56 -7.84 -19.29
N LYS A 78 16.27 -8.00 -20.59
CA LYS A 78 16.56 -7.03 -21.64
C LYS A 78 15.31 -6.51 -22.36
N ALA A 79 14.11 -6.88 -21.92
CA ALA A 79 12.87 -6.41 -22.53
C ALA A 79 12.61 -4.92 -22.24
N GLY A 80 13.16 -4.40 -21.15
CA GLY A 80 13.13 -2.97 -20.80
C GLY A 80 12.07 -2.63 -19.75
N THR A 81 11.71 -1.35 -19.73
CA THR A 81 10.73 -0.78 -18.79
C THR A 81 9.48 -0.36 -19.55
N PHE A 82 8.32 -0.77 -19.04
CA PHE A 82 7.02 -0.52 -19.62
C PHE A 82 6.17 0.32 -18.69
N LEU A 83 5.12 0.86 -19.26
CA LEU A 83 4.17 1.72 -18.57
C LEU A 83 2.78 1.15 -18.75
N VAL A 84 2.06 1.02 -17.64
CA VAL A 84 0.75 0.38 -17.56
C VAL A 84 -0.23 1.40 -16.99
N GLU A 85 -1.30 1.69 -17.73
CA GLU A 85 -2.40 2.51 -17.21
C GLU A 85 -3.36 1.61 -16.45
N ILE A 86 -3.52 1.88 -15.15
CA ILE A 86 -4.35 1.04 -14.29
C ILE A 86 -5.82 1.39 -14.54
N PRO A 87 -6.67 0.42 -14.93
CA PRO A 87 -8.08 0.65 -15.14
C PRO A 87 -8.75 0.99 -13.81
N LYS A 88 -9.94 1.61 -13.87
CA LYS A 88 -10.71 1.81 -12.64
C LYS A 88 -11.10 0.45 -12.07
N ARG A 89 -11.30 0.38 -10.75
CA ARG A 89 -11.75 -0.84 -10.07
C ARG A 89 -12.98 -1.44 -10.77
N GLY A 90 -12.94 -2.74 -11.05
CA GLY A 90 -13.97 -3.49 -11.76
C GLY A 90 -14.00 -3.32 -13.29
N GLN A 91 -13.13 -2.47 -13.87
CA GLN A 91 -12.97 -2.37 -15.32
C GLN A 91 -11.90 -3.34 -15.80
N LYS A 92 -12.09 -3.86 -17.02
CA LYS A 92 -11.09 -4.70 -17.68
C LYS A 92 -9.91 -3.86 -18.15
N PHE A 93 -8.75 -4.50 -18.20
CA PHE A 93 -7.58 -3.99 -18.88
C PHE A 93 -7.70 -4.29 -20.38
N ASP A 94 -7.52 -3.26 -21.21
CA ASP A 94 -7.63 -3.33 -22.67
C ASP A 94 -6.27 -3.65 -23.35
#